data_AF-A0A842WKJ5-F1
#
_entry.id   AF-A0A842WKJ5-F1
#
_cell.length_a   1.000
_cell.length_b   1.000
_cell.length_c   1.000
_cell.angle_alpha   90.00
_cell.angle_beta   90.00
_cell.angle_gamma   90.00
#
_symmetry.space_group_name_H-M   'P 1'
#
loop_
_entity.id
_entity.type
_entity.pdbx_description
1 polymer ?
#
loop_
_entity_poly.entity_id
_entity_poly.type
_entity_poly.pdbx_seq_one_letter_code
_entity_poly.pdbx_strand_id
1 'polypeptide(L)'
;MVFGIGEGKIGMELNTHDVSSGGKISGRLRLELNSPKHAKELRVELIGEQRRTRRGKSRKEVVYRFKQVLDGEKEYTGGEYDFELQAPVKSELEKEMQEGAAGALLGAAKMLGAISPVEYYVVGTLDIPMSMDINKRVQIAVV
;
A
#
# COMPACT_ATOMS: atom_id res chain seq x y z
N MET A 1 11.89 -12.19 5.04
CA MET A 1 12.66 -11.39 6.02
C MET A 1 11.66 -10.92 7.06
N VAL A 2 11.75 -11.41 8.29
CA VAL A 2 10.83 -11.08 9.39
C VAL A 2 11.56 -10.08 10.29
N PHE A 3 11.46 -8.79 9.97
CA PHE A 3 11.89 -7.69 10.83
C PHE A 3 10.66 -7.21 11.60
N GLY A 4 10.59 -7.51 12.89
CA GLY A 4 9.42 -7.14 13.72
C GLY A 4 9.48 -7.61 15.17
N ILE A 5 10.68 -7.83 15.71
CA ILE A 5 10.88 -8.14 17.12
C ILE A 5 11.72 -7.01 17.70
N GLY A 6 11.08 -5.95 18.17
CA GLY A 6 11.79 -4.87 18.87
C GLY A 6 10.84 -3.86 19.48
N GLU A 7 10.03 -3.20 18.65
CA GLU A 7 9.39 -1.95 19.08
C GLU A 7 7.86 -2.03 19.17
N GLY A 8 7.28 -3.03 18.51
CA GLY A 8 5.85 -3.29 18.54
C GLY A 8 5.41 -4.12 17.35
N LYS A 9 4.10 -4.26 17.20
CA LYS A 9 3.42 -4.89 16.08
C LYS A 9 2.28 -3.98 15.62
N ILE A 10 2.01 -4.06 14.34
CA ILE A 10 0.88 -3.39 13.71
C ILE A 10 -0.01 -4.47 13.08
N GLY A 11 -1.20 -4.60 13.64
CA GLY A 11 -2.31 -5.35 13.09
C GLY A 11 -3.09 -4.49 12.12
N MET A 12 -3.64 -5.11 11.09
CA MET A 12 -4.57 -4.48 10.17
C MET A 12 -5.67 -5.49 9.88
N GLU A 13 -6.90 -5.07 10.12
CA GLU A 13 -8.11 -5.85 9.88
C GLU A 13 -8.96 -5.06 8.88
N LEU A 14 -9.19 -5.64 7.71
CA LEU A 14 -10.02 -5.04 6.67
C LEU A 14 -11.42 -5.63 6.76
N ASN A 15 -12.45 -4.80 6.58
CA ASN A 15 -13.83 -5.29 6.57
C ASN A 15 -14.15 -6.13 5.33
N THR A 16 -13.53 -5.81 4.20
CA THR A 16 -13.63 -6.58 2.96
C THR A 16 -12.27 -6.66 2.27
N HIS A 17 -12.01 -7.78 1.61
CA HIS A 17 -10.85 -7.96 0.74
C HIS A 17 -11.21 -7.75 -0.73
N ASP A 18 -12.49 -7.84 -1.08
CA ASP A 18 -13.02 -7.59 -2.41
C ASP A 18 -13.68 -6.22 -2.42
N VAL A 19 -13.10 -5.28 -3.16
CA VAL A 19 -13.56 -3.90 -3.21
C VAL A 19 -13.86 -3.55 -4.66
N SER A 20 -15.06 -3.04 -4.92
CA SER A 20 -15.38 -2.50 -6.24
C SER A 20 -14.54 -1.26 -6.51
N SER A 21 -14.12 -1.08 -7.77
CA SER A 21 -13.42 0.14 -8.18
C SER A 21 -14.22 1.40 -7.84
N GLY A 22 -13.58 2.42 -7.25
CA GLY A 22 -14.28 3.60 -6.71
C GLY A 22 -15.03 3.37 -5.39
N GLY A 23 -15.01 2.15 -4.85
CA GLY A 23 -15.63 1.79 -3.58
C GLY A 23 -14.84 2.28 -2.36
N LYS A 24 -15.42 2.11 -1.18
CA LYS A 24 -14.79 2.46 0.09
C LYS A 24 -14.10 1.23 0.70
N ILE A 25 -12.85 1.40 1.09
CA ILE A 25 -12.06 0.42 1.84
C ILE A 25 -12.05 0.91 3.28
N SER A 26 -12.87 0.27 4.11
CA SER A 26 -12.87 0.50 5.55
C SER A 26 -12.11 -0.61 6.26
N GLY A 27 -11.31 -0.24 7.24
CA GLY A 27 -10.61 -1.19 8.09
C GLY A 27 -10.20 -0.57 9.41
N ARG A 28 -9.61 -1.41 10.26
CA ARG A 28 -9.05 -1.02 11.54
C ARG A 28 -7.58 -1.37 11.59
N LEU A 29 -6.79 -0.43 12.05
CA LEU A 29 -5.37 -0.57 12.29
C LEU A 29 -5.16 -0.68 13.80
N ARG A 30 -4.60 -1.80 14.24
CA ARG A 30 -4.32 -2.07 15.65
C ARG A 30 -2.85 -1.92 15.91
N LEU A 31 -2.48 -0.97 16.75
CA LEU A 31 -1.10 -0.68 17.09
C LEU A 31 -0.79 -1.27 18.47
N GLU A 32 0.13 -2.23 18.52
CA GLU A 32 0.57 -2.89 19.74
C GLU A 32 2.05 -2.58 19.97
N LEU A 33 2.34 -1.50 20.70
CA LEU A 33 3.71 -1.11 21.03
C LEU A 33 4.17 -1.74 22.34
N ASN A 34 5.44 -2.12 22.42
CA ASN A 34 6.02 -2.65 23.67
C ASN A 34 6.27 -1.54 24.71
N SER A 35 6.37 -0.29 24.26
CA SER A 35 6.63 0.90 25.07
C SER A 35 6.08 2.14 24.35
N PRO A 36 5.78 3.25 25.05
CA PRO A 36 5.44 4.51 24.41
C PRO A 36 6.55 4.96 23.46
N LYS A 37 6.19 5.34 22.24
CA LYS A 37 7.15 5.76 21.20
C LYS A 37 6.68 7.06 20.58
N HIS A 38 7.60 8.00 20.48
CA HIS A 38 7.38 9.21 19.70
C HIS A 38 7.48 8.85 18.22
N ALA A 39 6.39 9.03 17.46
CA ALA A 39 6.35 8.76 16.03
C ALA A 39 5.89 10.02 15.30
N LYS A 40 6.38 10.22 14.07
CA LYS A 40 6.10 11.41 13.26
C LYS A 40 4.70 11.41 12.67
N GLU A 41 4.26 10.24 12.21
CA GLU A 41 2.92 10.08 11.64
C GLU A 41 2.52 8.60 11.65
N LEU A 42 1.23 8.38 11.83
CA LEU A 42 0.57 7.12 11.49
C LEU A 42 -0.15 7.34 10.16
N ARG A 43 0.23 6.55 9.15
CA ARG A 43 -0.35 6.66 7.80
C ARG A 43 -0.80 5.32 7.26
N VAL A 44 -1.81 5.38 6.40
CA VAL A 44 -2.23 4.24 5.59
C VAL A 44 -2.05 4.61 4.12
N GLU A 45 -1.46 3.69 3.37
CA GLU A 45 -1.16 3.83 1.96
C GLU A 45 -1.86 2.72 1.16
N LEU A 46 -2.52 3.08 0.06
CA LEU A 46 -3.02 2.13 -0.92
C LEU A 46 -2.04 2.10 -2.10
N ILE A 47 -1.40 0.96 -2.30
CA ILE A 47 -0.34 0.76 -3.30
C ILE A 47 -0.82 -0.24 -4.34
N GLY A 48 -0.85 0.16 -5.61
CA GLY A 48 -1.00 -0.75 -6.74
C GLY A 48 0.37 -1.11 -7.30
N GLU A 49 0.71 -2.40 -7.34
CA GLU A 49 1.94 -2.91 -7.93
C GLU A 49 1.64 -3.75 -9.17
N GLN A 50 2.45 -3.57 -10.21
CA GLN A 50 2.42 -4.40 -11.40
C GLN A 50 3.73 -5.17 -11.55
N ARG A 51 3.63 -6.46 -11.84
CA ARG A 51 4.78 -7.30 -12.15
C ARG A 51 5.12 -7.20 -13.63
N ARG A 52 6.22 -6.50 -13.96
CA ARG A 52 6.78 -6.47 -15.33
C ARG A 52 7.89 -7.49 -15.46
N THR A 53 7.75 -8.39 -16.44
CA THR A 53 8.79 -9.36 -16.80
C THR A 53 9.47 -8.93 -18.10
N ARG A 54 10.78 -8.66 -18.04
CA ARG A 54 11.59 -8.32 -19.22
C ARG A 54 12.83 -9.20 -19.26
N ARG A 55 13.00 -9.95 -20.36
CA ARG A 55 14.16 -10.85 -20.59
C ARG A 55 14.49 -11.73 -19.38
N GLY A 56 13.50 -12.44 -18.83
CA GLY A 56 13.67 -13.36 -17.70
C GLY A 56 13.85 -12.69 -16.32
N LYS A 57 13.96 -11.36 -16.25
CA LYS A 57 13.96 -10.62 -14.97
C LYS A 57 12.56 -10.06 -14.70
N SER A 58 12.03 -10.41 -13.53
CA SER A 58 10.76 -9.88 -13.03
C SER A 58 11.03 -8.74 -12.07
N ARG A 59 10.44 -7.56 -12.32
CA ARG A 59 10.47 -6.42 -11.40
C ARG A 59 9.05 -6.03 -11.02
N LYS A 60 8.84 -5.72 -9.74
CA LYS A 60 7.61 -5.10 -9.25
C LYS A 60 7.74 -3.58 -9.43
N GLU A 61 6.78 -2.98 -10.12
CA GLU A 61 6.70 -1.54 -10.35
C GLU A 61 5.45 -1.03 -9.65
N VAL A 62 5.59 0.02 -8.83
CA VAL A 62 4.44 0.68 -8.20
C VAL A 62 3.81 1.57 -9.25
N VAL A 63 2.56 1.29 -9.60
CA VAL A 63 1.78 2.00 -10.62
C VAL A 63 0.71 2.90 -10.03
N TYR A 64 0.38 2.71 -8.75
CA TYR A 64 -0.58 3.54 -8.02
C TYR A 64 -0.10 3.70 -6.58
N ARG A 65 -0.20 4.92 -6.04
CA ARG A 65 0.04 5.17 -4.62
C ARG A 65 -0.86 6.29 -4.11
N PHE A 66 -1.75 5.94 -3.19
CA PHE A 66 -2.51 6.90 -2.42
C PHE A 66 -2.05 6.86 -0.96
N LYS A 67 -1.86 8.02 -0.33
CA LYS A 67 -1.41 8.14 1.07
C LYS A 67 -2.44 8.95 1.85
N GLN A 68 -2.87 8.42 2.99
CA GLN A 68 -3.71 9.12 3.96
C GLN A 68 -3.04 9.08 5.33
N VAL A 69 -2.88 10.26 5.94
CA VAL A 69 -2.38 10.37 7.32
C VAL A 69 -3.57 10.22 8.25
N LEU A 70 -3.51 9.24 9.14
CA LEU A 70 -4.54 9.03 10.17
C LEU A 70 -4.29 9.90 11.39
N ASP A 71 -3.01 10.05 11.74
CA ASP A 71 -2.62 10.74 12.96
C ASP A 71 -1.21 11.32 12.82
N GLY A 72 -0.96 12.43 13.50
CA GLY A 72 0.23 13.26 13.33
C GLY A 72 1.39 12.89 14.26
N GLU A 73 2.30 13.83 14.45
CA GLU A 73 3.44 13.66 15.34
C GLU A 73 2.98 13.68 16.78
N LYS A 74 3.18 12.57 17.48
CA LYS A 74 2.86 12.44 18.91
C LYS A 74 3.53 11.23 19.53
N GLU A 75 3.37 11.09 20.83
CA GLU A 75 3.69 9.86 21.54
C GLU A 75 2.55 8.85 21.38
N TYR A 76 2.87 7.69 20.80
CA TYR A 76 1.96 6.57 20.63
C TYR A 76 2.21 5.56 21.74
N THR A 77 1.17 5.19 22.46
CA THR A 77 1.20 4.14 23.51
C THR A 77 0.60 2.82 23.04
N GLY A 78 0.17 2.75 21.77
CA GLY A 78 -0.71 1.71 21.25
C GLY A 78 -2.17 2.14 21.24
N GLY A 79 -2.98 1.48 20.41
CA GLY A 79 -4.38 1.84 20.21
C GLY A 79 -4.98 1.26 18.94
N GLU A 80 -6.27 1.50 18.74
CA GLU A 80 -7.00 1.12 17.54
C GLU A 80 -7.37 2.38 16.74
N TYR A 81 -7.17 2.33 15.43
CA TYR A 81 -7.42 3.43 14.51
C TYR A 81 -8.27 2.93 13.35
N ASP A 82 -9.52 3.36 13.30
CA ASP A 82 -10.37 3.09 12.15
C ASP A 82 -9.97 4.02 10.99
N PHE A 83 -9.97 3.47 9.78
CA PHE A 83 -9.66 4.22 8.56
C PHE A 83 -10.66 3.90 7.46
N GLU A 84 -10.88 4.89 6.60
CA GLU A 84 -11.69 4.77 5.39
C GLU A 84 -10.91 5.38 4.22
N LEU A 85 -10.55 4.54 3.25
CA LEU A 85 -9.88 4.92 2.01
C LEU A 85 -10.86 4.78 0.84
N GLN A 86 -10.71 5.60 -0.20
CA GLN A 86 -11.41 5.36 -1.47
C GLN A 86 -10.51 4.56 -2.40
N ALA A 87 -11.03 3.46 -2.93
CA ALA A 87 -10.37 2.72 -3.99
C ALA A 87 -10.35 3.58 -5.27
N PRO A 88 -9.29 3.55 -6.06
CA PRO A 88 -9.25 4.27 -7.34
C PRO A 88 -10.38 3.84 -8.26
N VAL A 89 -10.93 4.80 -9.02
CA VAL A 89 -11.93 4.53 -10.05
C VAL A 89 -11.24 3.88 -11.25
N LYS A 90 -11.91 2.95 -11.97
CA LYS A 90 -11.32 2.26 -13.14
C LYS A 90 -10.70 3.23 -14.14
N SER A 91 -11.32 4.38 -14.36
CA SER A 91 -10.83 5.39 -15.30
C SER A 91 -9.51 6.05 -14.89
N GLU A 92 -9.22 6.18 -13.60
CA GLU A 92 -7.93 6.69 -13.10
C GLU A 92 -6.85 5.63 -13.23
N LEU A 93 -7.21 4.39 -12.94
CA LEU A 93 -6.36 3.23 -13.15
C LEU A 93 -5.93 3.06 -14.61
N GLU A 94 -6.87 3.20 -15.54
CA GLU A 94 -6.58 3.12 -16.97
C GLU A 94 -5.66 4.26 -17.43
N LYS A 95 -5.83 5.48 -16.89
CA LYS A 95 -4.95 6.62 -17.19
C LYS A 95 -3.53 6.41 -16.66
N GLU A 96 -3.35 6.02 -15.40
CA GLU A 96 -2.02 5.78 -14.84
C GLU A 96 -1.32 4.59 -15.50
N MET A 97 -2.08 3.56 -15.90
CA MET A 97 -1.56 2.47 -16.73
C MET A 97 -1.15 2.95 -18.12
N GLN A 98 -1.91 3.86 -18.75
CA GLN A 98 -1.56 4.45 -20.04
C GLN A 98 -0.36 5.38 -19.95
N GLU A 99 -0.22 6.19 -18.91
CA GLU A 99 0.91 7.11 -18.72
C GLU A 99 2.21 6.36 -18.39
N GLY A 100 2.13 5.31 -17.55
CA GLY A 100 3.25 4.38 -17.29
C GLY A 100 3.57 3.46 -18.48
N ALA A 101 2.63 3.28 -19.42
CA ALA A 101 2.85 2.60 -20.69
C ALA A 101 3.37 3.55 -21.78
N ALA A 102 2.96 4.81 -21.83
CA ALA A 102 3.34 5.77 -22.87
C ALA A 102 4.85 6.02 -22.91
N GLY A 103 5.53 6.04 -21.76
CA GLY A 103 7.00 6.06 -21.67
C GLY A 103 7.69 4.78 -22.18
N ALA A 104 6.96 3.66 -22.27
CA ALA A 104 7.43 2.37 -22.79
C ALA A 104 6.97 2.08 -24.23
N LEU A 105 5.91 2.73 -24.72
CA LEU A 105 5.27 2.46 -26.00
C LEU A 105 6.09 2.92 -27.21
N LEU A 106 6.97 3.91 -27.05
CA LEU A 106 7.92 4.29 -28.10
C LEU A 106 8.97 3.19 -28.41
N GLY A 107 9.04 2.12 -27.61
CA GLY A 107 9.93 0.97 -27.86
C GLY A 107 9.24 -0.41 -27.88
N ALA A 108 7.92 -0.50 -27.70
CA ALA A 108 7.24 -1.74 -27.31
C ALA A 108 6.24 -2.34 -28.32
N ALA A 109 6.26 -1.94 -29.59
CA ALA A 109 5.54 -2.69 -30.64
C ALA A 109 6.08 -4.14 -30.85
N LYS A 110 7.15 -4.55 -30.13
CA LYS A 110 7.80 -5.87 -30.24
C LYS A 110 7.73 -6.77 -29.00
N MET A 111 7.02 -6.39 -27.93
CA MET A 111 6.97 -7.25 -26.72
C MET A 111 5.53 -7.48 -26.27
N LEU A 112 4.87 -8.47 -26.90
CA LEU A 112 3.75 -9.23 -26.34
C LEU A 112 4.21 -10.03 -25.09
N GLY A 113 4.70 -9.33 -24.06
CA GLY A 113 4.91 -9.89 -22.73
C GLY A 113 3.63 -9.66 -21.93
N ALA A 114 3.01 -10.74 -21.44
CA ALA A 114 1.77 -10.71 -20.68
C ALA A 114 1.72 -9.54 -19.69
N ILE A 115 0.74 -8.66 -19.87
CA ILE A 115 0.44 -7.58 -18.94
C ILE A 115 -0.10 -8.26 -17.68
N SER A 116 0.72 -8.35 -16.63
CA SER A 116 0.27 -8.90 -15.35
C SER A 116 -0.79 -7.97 -14.75
N PRO A 117 -1.82 -8.51 -14.07
CA PRO A 117 -2.80 -7.69 -13.36
C PRO A 117 -2.13 -6.84 -12.29
N VAL A 118 -2.72 -5.69 -11.97
CA VAL A 118 -2.30 -4.83 -10.87
C VAL A 118 -2.75 -5.46 -9.56
N GLU A 119 -1.81 -5.68 -8.66
CA GLU A 119 -2.08 -6.16 -7.31
C GLU A 119 -2.14 -4.96 -6.36
N TYR A 120 -3.24 -4.83 -5.61
CA TYR A 120 -3.41 -3.73 -4.66
C TYR A 120 -3.09 -4.18 -3.25
N TYR A 121 -2.51 -3.25 -2.49
CA TYR A 121 -2.11 -3.49 -1.12
C TYR A 121 -2.43 -2.29 -0.26
N VAL A 122 -3.04 -2.54 0.89
CA VAL A 122 -3.18 -1.55 1.95
C VAL A 122 -1.99 -1.70 2.89
N VAL A 123 -1.28 -0.61 3.14
CA VAL A 123 -0.07 -0.57 3.96
C VAL A 123 -0.26 0.42 5.09
N GLY A 124 -0.26 -0.07 6.33
CA GLY A 124 -0.23 0.78 7.51
C GLY A 124 1.21 0.97 7.94
N THR A 125 1.65 2.21 8.11
CA THR A 125 3.03 2.55 8.50
C THR A 125 3.02 3.53 9.67
N LEU A 126 3.81 3.23 10.69
CA LEU A 126 4.15 4.15 11.78
C LEU A 126 5.62 4.55 11.62
N ASP A 127 5.85 5.84 11.35
CA ASP A 127 7.19 6.41 11.14
C ASP A 127 7.81 6.79 12.48
N ILE A 128 8.83 6.05 12.93
CA ILE A 128 9.46 6.26 14.24
C ILE A 128 10.87 6.81 14.03
N PRO A 129 11.14 8.08 14.38
CA PRO A 129 12.47 8.64 14.26
C PRO A 129 13.48 7.85 15.12
N MET A 130 14.67 7.62 14.58
CA MET A 130 15.79 6.92 15.25
C MET A 130 15.49 5.46 15.64
N SER A 131 14.50 4.84 15.02
CA SER A 131 14.04 3.49 15.33
C SER A 131 13.55 2.81 14.04
N MET A 132 13.27 1.51 14.07
CA MET A 132 12.76 0.82 12.89
C MET A 132 11.29 1.16 12.68
N ASP A 133 10.95 1.58 11.45
CA ASP A 133 9.56 1.79 11.06
C ASP A 133 8.75 0.50 11.19
N ILE A 134 7.58 0.63 11.79
CA ILE A 134 6.66 -0.48 11.98
C ILE A 134 5.62 -0.40 10.86
N ASN A 135 5.57 -1.42 9.99
CA ASN A 135 4.61 -1.47 8.89
C ASN A 135 3.89 -2.82 8.77
N LYS A 136 2.64 -2.77 8.30
CA LYS A 136 1.84 -3.93 7.91
C LYS A 136 1.39 -3.75 6.48
N ARG A 137 1.49 -4.81 5.68
CA ARG A 137 0.97 -4.85 4.32
C ARG A 137 -0.06 -5.97 4.18
N VAL A 138 -1.23 -5.64 3.64
CA VAL A 138 -2.33 -6.56 3.37
C VAL A 138 -2.72 -6.42 1.90
N GLN A 139 -2.85 -7.55 1.19
CA GLN A 139 -3.30 -7.56 -0.20
C GLN A 139 -4.81 -7.50 -0.28
N ILE A 140 -5.33 -6.73 -1.23
CA ILE A 140 -6.76 -6.66 -1.53
C ILE A 140 -6.99 -6.99 -3.01
N ALA A 141 -8.17 -7.53 -3.31
CA ALA A 141 -8.67 -7.73 -4.65
C ALA A 141 -9.58 -6.54 -5.01
N VAL A 142 -9.25 -5.86 -6.10
CA VAL A 142 -10.13 -4.83 -6.67
C VAL A 142 -10.82 -5.44 -7.89
N VAL A 143 -12.16 -5.44 -7.87
CA VAL A 143 -13.03 -6.02 -8.92
C VAL A 143 -13.77 -4.95 -9.73
#